data_AF-A0AAW7YRS1-F1
#
_entry.id   AF-A0AAW7YRS1-F1
#
_cell.length_a   1.000
_cell.length_b   1.000
_cell.length_c   1.000
_cell.angle_alpha   90.00
_cell.angle_beta   90.00
_cell.angle_gamma   90.00
#
_symmetry.space_group_name_H-M   'P 1'
#
loop_
_entity.id
_entity.type
_entity.pdbx_description
1 polymer ?
#
loop_
_entity_poly.entity_id
_entity_poly.type
_entity_poly.pdbx_seq_one_letter_code
_entity_poly.pdbx_strand_id
1 'polypeptide(L)'
;MNSQETFTHIELKLTQLIMITEKLKYYILFNHNKFETTLNEFTTLLIEESHWITSQLSDQFKSTDLNLNNYKNLITFFNEHPFNITKNGDSCQTINHYQLMIFDSLTYYKSYTY
;
A
#
# COMPACT_ATOMS: atom_id res chain seq x y z
N MET A 1 19.20 1.07 7.17
CA MET A 1 18.57 2.38 6.85
C MET A 1 18.31 3.14 8.13
N ASN A 2 18.58 4.44 8.17
CA ASN A 2 18.18 5.30 9.29
C ASN A 2 16.67 5.62 9.26
N SER A 3 16.15 6.33 10.27
CA SER A 3 14.71 6.65 10.37
C SER A 3 14.19 7.51 9.20
N GLN A 4 14.97 8.48 8.73
CA GLN A 4 14.61 9.35 7.61
C GLN A 4 14.52 8.58 6.28
N GLU A 5 15.47 7.67 6.04
CA GLU A 5 15.46 6.79 4.87
C GLU A 5 14.24 5.87 4.91
N THR A 6 13.91 5.31 6.09
CA THR A 6 12.72 4.47 6.28
C THR A 6 11.44 5.25 5.99
N PHE A 7 11.33 6.47 6.51
CA PHE A 7 10.20 7.35 6.24
C PHE A 7 10.05 7.65 4.74
N THR A 8 11.15 8.04 4.09
CA THR A 8 11.16 8.39 2.66
C THR A 8 10.76 7.20 1.78
N HIS A 9 11.23 5.99 2.13
CA HIS A 9 10.80 4.76 1.46
C HIS A 9 9.30 4.53 1.61
N ILE A 10 8.78 4.61 2.84
CA ILE A 10 7.35 4.42 3.12
C ILE A 10 6.49 5.43 2.33
N GLU A 11 6.86 6.71 2.35
CA GLU A 11 6.15 7.76 1.62
C GLU A 11 6.10 7.48 0.11
N LEU A 12 7.23 7.10 -0.48
CA LEU A 12 7.33 6.76 -1.89
C LEU A 12 6.39 5.59 -2.24
N LYS A 13 6.37 4.55 -1.40
CA LYS A 13 5.58 3.34 -1.65
C LYS A 13 4.09 3.56 -1.46
N LEU A 14 3.68 4.33 -0.46
CA LEU A 14 2.29 4.76 -0.30
C LEU A 14 1.83 5.58 -1.51
N THR A 15 2.67 6.50 -2.01
CA THR A 15 2.36 7.28 -3.22
C THR A 15 2.19 6.36 -4.45
N GLN A 16 3.04 5.36 -4.61
CA GLN A 16 2.91 4.35 -5.67
C GLN A 16 1.60 3.56 -5.56
N LEU A 17 1.23 3.11 -4.35
CA LEU A 17 -0.03 2.41 -4.10
C LEU A 17 -1.25 3.28 -4.43
N ILE A 18 -1.24 4.59 -4.12
CA ILE A 18 -2.31 5.52 -4.54
C ILE A 18 -2.42 5.59 -6.07
N MET A 19 -1.29 5.71 -6.78
CA MET A 19 -1.33 5.76 -8.25
C MET A 19 -1.86 4.45 -8.86
N ILE A 20 -1.50 3.30 -8.29
CA ILE A 20 -1.97 1.99 -8.76
C ILE A 20 -3.47 1.83 -8.50
N THR A 21 -3.96 2.22 -7.31
CA THR A 21 -5.39 2.16 -6.97
C THR A 21 -6.23 3.10 -7.86
N GLU A 22 -5.73 4.28 -8.24
CA GLU A 22 -6.39 5.12 -9.25
C GLU A 22 -6.49 4.43 -10.60
N LYS A 23 -5.41 3.80 -11.08
CA LYS A 23 -5.43 3.03 -12.34
C LYS A 23 -6.41 1.86 -12.27
N LEU A 24 -6.46 1.13 -11.15
CA LEU A 24 -7.41 0.03 -10.95
C LEU A 24 -8.85 0.52 -11.06
N LYS A 25 -9.17 1.63 -10.39
CA LYS A 25 -10.49 2.26 -10.42
C LYS A 25 -10.88 2.68 -11.83
N TYR A 26 -9.95 3.30 -12.56
CA TYR A 26 -10.17 3.65 -13.96
C TYR A 26 -10.41 2.39 -14.82
N TYR A 27 -9.54 1.39 -14.74
CA TYR A 27 -9.63 0.21 -15.59
C TYR A 27 -10.86 -0.65 -15.30
N ILE A 28 -11.34 -0.72 -14.05
CA ILE A 28 -12.57 -1.45 -13.74
C ILE A 28 -13.83 -0.72 -14.22
N LEU A 29 -13.88 0.60 -14.11
CA LEU A 29 -15.03 1.40 -14.56
C LEU A 29 -15.21 1.33 -16.08
N PHE A 30 -14.09 1.26 -16.82
CA PHE A 30 -14.09 1.22 -18.27
C PHE A 30 -13.89 -0.18 -18.87
N ASN A 31 -13.96 -1.26 -18.06
CA ASN A 31 -13.71 -2.65 -18.47
C ASN A 31 -12.44 -2.80 -19.33
N HIS A 32 -11.38 -2.10 -18.93
CA HIS A 32 -10.14 -2.03 -19.70
C HIS A 32 -9.33 -3.32 -19.52
N ASN A 33 -8.77 -3.83 -20.61
CA ASN A 33 -7.93 -5.03 -20.63
C ASN A 33 -6.65 -4.98 -19.77
N LYS A 34 -6.33 -3.83 -19.17
CA LYS A 34 -5.15 -3.64 -18.30
C LYS A 34 -5.47 -3.87 -16.83
N PHE A 35 -6.74 -4.09 -16.48
CA PHE A 35 -7.17 -4.27 -15.11
C PHE A 35 -6.36 -5.36 -14.38
N GLU A 36 -6.31 -6.57 -14.95
CA GLU A 36 -5.58 -7.70 -14.35
C GLU A 36 -4.09 -7.42 -14.22
N THR A 37 -3.47 -6.79 -15.23
CA THR A 37 -2.05 -6.42 -15.18
C THR A 37 -1.77 -5.42 -14.06
N THR A 38 -2.63 -4.42 -13.89
CA THR A 38 -2.50 -3.43 -12.81
C THR A 38 -2.80 -4.04 -11.43
N LEU A 39 -3.70 -5.02 -11.35
CA LEU A 39 -3.96 -5.75 -10.12
C LEU A 39 -2.74 -6.60 -9.71
N ASN A 40 -2.07 -7.21 -10.69
CA ASN A 40 -0.82 -7.92 -10.47
C ASN A 40 0.30 -6.97 -10.04
N GLU A 41 0.38 -5.75 -10.61
CA GLU A 41 1.32 -4.70 -10.17
C GLU A 41 1.09 -4.34 -8.69
N PHE A 42 -0.17 -4.12 -8.30
CA PHE A 42 -0.55 -3.85 -6.90
C PHE A 42 -0.11 -4.99 -5.97
N THR A 43 -0.46 -6.22 -6.33
CA THR A 43 -0.18 -7.41 -5.50
C THR A 43 1.32 -7.66 -5.37
N THR A 44 2.07 -7.50 -6.45
CA THR A 44 3.53 -7.66 -6.46
C THR A 44 4.19 -6.65 -5.51
N LEU A 45 3.75 -5.39 -5.55
CA LEU A 45 4.26 -4.35 -4.67
C LEU A 45 4.02 -4.69 -3.19
N LEU A 46 2.83 -5.20 -2.83
CA LEU A 46 2.55 -5.61 -1.45
C LEU A 46 3.44 -6.75 -0.96
N ILE A 47 3.76 -7.72 -1.82
CA ILE A 47 4.66 -8.83 -1.51
C ILE A 47 6.09 -8.32 -1.30
N GLU A 48 6.59 -7.49 -2.22
CA GLU A 48 7.92 -6.87 -2.11
C GLU A 48 8.07 -6.07 -0.80
N GLU A 49 7.06 -5.27 -0.46
CA GLU A 49 7.07 -4.47 0.76
C GLU A 49 6.99 -5.33 2.01
N SER A 50 6.26 -6.45 1.98
CA SER A 50 6.24 -7.42 3.09
C SER A 50 7.62 -8.01 3.37
N HIS A 51 8.37 -8.34 2.30
CA HIS A 51 9.74 -8.80 2.42
C HIS A 51 10.67 -7.70 2.94
N TRP A 52 10.53 -6.48 2.42
CA TRP A 52 11.32 -5.34 2.88
C TRP A 52 11.07 -5.04 4.37
N ILE A 53 9.82 -4.99 4.81
CA ILE A 53 9.43 -4.80 6.23
C ILE A 53 10.09 -5.87 7.10
N THR A 54 9.99 -7.14 6.69
CA THR A 54 10.58 -8.27 7.45
C THR A 54 12.09 -8.11 7.59
N SER A 55 12.77 -7.71 6.50
CA SER A 55 14.21 -7.41 6.52
C SER A 55 14.53 -6.25 7.46
N GLN A 56 13.73 -5.17 7.45
CA GLN A 56 13.95 -4.05 8.35
C GLN A 56 13.72 -4.41 9.82
N LEU A 57 12.70 -5.23 10.14
CA LEU A 57 12.41 -5.65 11.51
C LEU A 57 13.41 -6.66 12.08
N SER A 58 14.09 -7.42 11.20
CA SER A 58 15.17 -8.31 11.62
C SER A 58 16.42 -7.55 12.10
N ASP A 59 16.54 -6.26 11.78
CA ASP A 59 17.54 -5.36 12.32
C ASP A 59 17.11 -4.92 13.74
N GLN A 60 17.86 -5.33 14.77
CA GLN A 60 17.48 -5.25 16.19
C GLN A 60 17.10 -3.84 16.67
N PHE A 61 17.50 -2.79 15.95
CA PHE A 61 17.21 -1.39 16.26
C PHE A 61 15.86 -0.88 15.75
N LYS A 62 15.10 -1.67 14.96
CA LYS A 62 13.88 -1.20 14.29
C LYS A 62 12.57 -1.84 14.76
N SER A 63 12.63 -2.82 15.66
CA SER A 63 11.42 -3.52 16.14
C SER A 63 10.43 -2.59 16.87
N THR A 64 10.93 -1.48 17.42
CA THR A 64 10.14 -0.46 18.14
C THR A 64 9.79 0.76 17.29
N ASP A 65 10.16 0.81 16.01
CA ASP A 65 9.82 1.94 15.14
C ASP A 65 8.31 1.95 14.85
N LEU A 66 7.60 2.92 15.45
CA LEU A 66 6.16 3.09 15.31
C LEU A 66 5.74 3.29 13.84
N ASN A 67 6.55 4.00 13.05
CA ASN A 67 6.28 4.25 11.65
C ASN A 67 6.38 2.96 10.84
N LEU A 68 7.43 2.18 11.07
CA LEU A 68 7.56 0.88 10.40
C LEU A 68 6.44 -0.08 10.80
N ASN A 69 6.01 -0.09 12.07
CA ASN A 69 4.92 -0.92 12.55
C ASN A 69 3.55 -0.50 11.98
N ASN A 70 3.27 0.80 11.88
CA ASN A 70 2.04 1.28 11.24
C ASN A 70 1.98 0.90 9.77
N TYR A 71 3.10 1.08 9.04
CA TYR A 71 3.19 0.66 7.65
C TYR A 71 3.05 -0.86 7.49
N LYS A 72 3.69 -1.64 8.38
CA LYS A 72 3.51 -3.09 8.42
C LYS A 72 2.05 -3.48 8.56
N ASN A 73 1.32 -2.89 9.52
CA ASN A 73 -0.07 -3.23 9.76
C ASN A 73 -0.94 -2.96 8.51
N LEU A 74 -0.67 -1.86 7.80
CA LEU A 74 -1.35 -1.56 6.54
C LEU A 74 -1.07 -2.61 5.46
N ILE A 75 0.20 -2.96 5.23
CA ILE A 75 0.60 -3.96 4.24
C ILE A 75 0.06 -5.35 4.60
N THR A 76 0.11 -5.73 5.87
CA THR A 76 -0.48 -6.98 6.37
C THR A 76 -1.98 -7.02 6.10
N PHE A 77 -2.71 -5.94 6.41
CA PHE A 77 -4.14 -5.86 6.14
C PHE A 77 -4.46 -6.11 4.66
N PHE A 78 -3.73 -5.49 3.72
CA PHE A 78 -3.98 -5.69 2.29
C PHE A 78 -3.63 -7.10 1.79
N ASN A 79 -2.61 -7.74 2.36
CA ASN A 79 -2.28 -9.13 2.00
C ASN A 79 -3.29 -10.13 2.57
N GLU A 80 -3.85 -9.88 3.75
CA GLU A 80 -4.89 -10.70 4.35
C GLU A 80 -6.25 -10.51 3.66
N HIS A 81 -6.45 -9.36 3.04
CA HIS A 81 -7.66 -8.99 2.31
C HIS A 81 -7.29 -8.70 0.85
N PRO A 82 -6.92 -9.70 0.04
CA PRO A 82 -6.59 -9.47 -1.36
C PRO A 82 -7.82 -8.98 -2.12
N PHE A 83 -7.58 -8.14 -3.11
CA PHE A 83 -8.65 -7.59 -3.93
C PHE A 83 -9.28 -8.68 -4.81
N ASN A 84 -10.53 -9.04 -4.51
CA ASN A 84 -11.30 -10.03 -5.27
C ASN A 84 -12.35 -9.35 -6.14
N ILE A 85 -12.34 -9.63 -7.43
CA ILE A 85 -13.36 -9.11 -8.37
C ILE A 85 -14.65 -9.92 -8.18
N THR A 86 -15.70 -9.30 -7.64
CA THR A 86 -17.02 -9.93 -7.51
C THR A 86 -18.05 -9.28 -8.44
N LYS A 87 -18.21 -7.95 -8.38
CA LYS A 87 -19.01 -7.11 -9.27
C LYS A 87 -18.37 -5.72 -9.39
N ASN A 88 -18.45 -5.06 -10.55
CA ASN A 88 -17.76 -3.79 -10.80
C ASN A 88 -18.03 -2.70 -9.75
N GLY A 89 -19.28 -2.57 -9.27
CA GLY A 89 -19.64 -1.60 -8.23
C GLY A 89 -18.99 -1.89 -6.88
N ASP A 90 -19.08 -3.14 -6.42
CA ASP A 90 -18.50 -3.62 -5.15
C ASP A 90 -16.96 -3.52 -5.21
N SER A 91 -16.39 -3.88 -6.35
CA SER A 91 -14.96 -3.77 -6.62
C SER A 91 -14.47 -2.31 -6.61
N CYS A 92 -15.23 -1.34 -7.13
CA CYS A 92 -14.87 0.09 -7.00
C CYS A 92 -14.91 0.58 -5.55
N GLN A 93 -15.90 0.15 -4.77
CA GLN A 93 -15.99 0.50 -3.35
C GLN A 93 -14.81 -0.03 -2.56
N THR A 94 -14.39 -1.28 -2.82
CA THR A 94 -13.20 -1.86 -2.20
C THR A 94 -11.92 -1.10 -2.60
N ILE A 95 -11.75 -0.72 -3.87
CA ILE A 95 -10.59 0.09 -4.29
C ILE A 95 -10.58 1.44 -3.56
N ASN A 96 -11.73 2.11 -3.47
CA ASN A 96 -11.84 3.38 -2.75
C ASN A 96 -11.51 3.23 -1.26
N HIS A 97 -11.96 2.15 -0.62
CA HIS A 97 -11.64 1.88 0.78
C HIS A 97 -10.12 1.72 0.97
N TYR A 98 -9.45 0.96 0.09
CA TYR A 98 -8.01 0.76 0.19
C TYR A 98 -7.26 2.06 -0.07
N GLN A 99 -7.69 2.81 -1.07
CA GLN A 99 -7.14 4.13 -1.39
C GLN A 99 -7.23 5.10 -0.20
N LEU A 100 -8.35 5.12 0.52
CA LEU A 100 -8.50 5.94 1.73
C LEU A 100 -7.52 5.50 2.83
N MET A 101 -7.38 4.21 3.09
CA MET A 101 -6.42 3.72 4.09
C MET A 101 -4.96 4.09 3.75
N ILE A 102 -4.60 4.02 2.46
CA ILE A 102 -3.28 4.45 1.98
C ILE A 102 -3.11 5.95 2.16
N PHE A 103 -4.14 6.75 1.81
CA PHE A 103 -4.10 8.20 1.93
C PHE A 103 -4.01 8.68 3.38
N ASP A 104 -4.77 8.08 4.29
CA ASP A 104 -4.72 8.37 5.72
C ASP A 104 -3.33 8.06 6.28
N SER A 105 -2.75 6.92 5.88
CA SER A 105 -1.39 6.55 6.25
C SER A 105 -0.38 7.56 5.71
N LEU A 106 -0.48 7.96 4.44
CA LEU A 106 0.42 8.96 3.84
C LEU A 106 0.32 10.33 4.55
N THR A 107 -0.89 10.74 4.92
CA THR A 107 -1.15 12.00 5.63
C THR A 107 -0.57 11.96 7.04
N TYR A 108 -0.73 10.82 7.74
CA TYR A 108 -0.07 10.58 9.02
C TYR A 108 1.44 10.81 8.88
N TYR A 109 2.11 10.17 7.90
CA TYR A 109 3.55 10.35 7.70
C TYR A 109 3.93 11.81 7.44
N LYS A 110 3.22 12.50 6.53
CA LYS A 110 3.51 13.91 6.22
C LYS A 110 3.32 14.86 7.40
N SER A 111 2.44 14.54 8.34
CA SER A 111 2.20 15.38 9.52
C SER A 111 3.34 15.32 10.57
N TYR A 112 4.18 14.29 10.55
CA TYR A 112 5.33 14.14 11.47
C TYR A 112 6.66 14.63 10.91
N THR A 113 6.70 15.10 9.65
CA THR A 113 7.91 15.61 8.99
C THR A 113 8.05 17.13 9.03
N TYR A 114 7.13 17.85 9.71
CA TYR A 114 7.15 19.31 9.90
C TYR A 114 7.22 19.71 11.37
#